data_AF-D2H3F7-F1
#
_entry.id   AF-D2H3F7-F1
#
_cell.length_a   1.000
_cell.length_b   1.000
_cell.length_c   1.000
_cell.angle_alpha   90.00
_cell.angle_beta   90.00
_cell.angle_gamma   90.00
#
_symmetry.space_group_name_H-M   'P 1'
#
loop_
_entity.id
_entity.type
_entity.pdbx_description
1 polymer ?
#
loop_
_entity_poly.entity_id
_entity_poly.type
_entity_poly.pdbx_seq_one_letter_code
_entity_poly.pdbx_strand_id
1 'polypeptide(L)'
;VYFFFIGKLFKSEDLTDFVRFFLMFYKDKPIDLLLGDIFQVKMCNPGETPEKCAERNKQIRIRYKPSLFQHVGIQSSFPGREQYSK
;
A
#
# COMPACT_ATOMS: atom_id res chain seq x y z
N VAL A 1 13.72 -12.29 5.34
CA VAL A 1 12.46 -12.89 4.83
C VAL A 1 11.48 -11.75 4.58
N TYR A 2 10.65 -11.85 3.53
CA TYR A 2 9.65 -10.84 3.18
C TYR A 2 8.25 -11.46 3.18
N PHE A 3 7.25 -10.64 3.51
CA PHE A 3 5.83 -11.01 3.51
C PHE A 3 5.09 -10.20 2.45
N PHE A 4 4.16 -10.83 1.74
CA PHE A 4 3.37 -10.20 0.68
C PHE A 4 1.91 -10.06 1.10
N PHE A 5 1.36 -8.85 0.96
CA PHE A 5 -0.06 -8.57 1.22
C PHE A 5 -0.59 -7.52 0.24
N ILE A 6 -1.67 -7.87 -0.47
CA ILE A 6 -2.37 -7.01 -1.46
C ILE A 6 -1.41 -6.29 -2.40
N GLY A 7 -0.53 -7.02 -3.09
CA GLY A 7 0.39 -6.40 -4.07
C GLY A 7 1.56 -5.63 -3.46
N LYS A 8 1.73 -5.62 -2.13
CA LYS A 8 2.80 -4.93 -1.42
C LYS A 8 3.71 -5.92 -0.73
N LEU A 9 5.01 -5.63 -0.74
CA LEU A 9 6.05 -6.41 -0.09
C LEU A 9 6.50 -5.71 1.19
N PHE A 10 6.57 -6.46 2.29
CA PHE A 10 6.97 -5.98 3.62
C PHE A 10 8.10 -6.82 4.16
N LYS A 11 8.99 -6.23 4.96
CA LYS A 11 9.99 -7.00 5.70
C LYS A 11 9.29 -7.79 6.81
N SER A 12 9.68 -9.05 7.01
CA SER A 12 9.09 -9.86 8.09
C SER A 12 9.34 -9.30 9.49
N GLU A 13 10.38 -8.49 9.67
CA GLU A 13 10.69 -7.78 10.92
C GLU A 13 9.55 -6.84 11.35
N ASP A 14 8.88 -6.20 10.39
CA ASP A 14 7.77 -5.27 10.65
C ASP A 14 6.45 -5.99 10.98
N LEU A 15 6.37 -7.32 10.78
CA LEU A 15 5.14 -8.09 10.92
C LEU A 15 4.53 -7.98 12.33
N THR A 16 5.37 -8.04 13.35
CA THR A 16 4.91 -7.96 14.75
C THR A 16 4.21 -6.64 15.04
N ASP A 17 4.73 -5.54 14.50
CA ASP A 17 4.14 -4.22 14.69
C ASP A 17 2.82 -4.08 13.94
N PHE A 18 2.74 -4.63 12.71
CA PHE A 18 1.49 -4.69 11.97
C PHE A 18 0.41 -5.45 12.74
N VAL A 19 0.73 -6.65 13.25
CA VAL A 19 -0.26 -7.47 13.98
C VAL A 19 -0.74 -6.75 15.23
N ARG A 20 0.17 -6.15 16.02
CA ARG A 20 -0.22 -5.41 17.23
C ARG A 20 -1.11 -4.22 16.91
N PHE A 21 -0.74 -3.43 15.90
CA PHE A 21 -1.52 -2.27 15.48
C PHE A 21 -2.90 -2.67 14.95
N PHE A 22 -2.98 -3.73 14.14
CA PHE A 22 -4.26 -4.22 13.63
C PHE A 22 -5.14 -4.74 14.76
N LEU A 23 -4.59 -5.48 15.72
CA LEU A 23 -5.37 -5.97 16.87
C LEU A 23 -5.93 -4.82 17.73
N MET A 24 -5.25 -3.68 17.79
CA MET A 24 -5.77 -2.50 18.51
C MET A 24 -6.96 -1.84 17.80
N PHE A 25 -6.98 -1.80 16.46
CA PHE A 25 -7.89 -0.94 15.70
C PHE A 25 -8.80 -1.67 14.68
N TYR A 26 -8.75 -3.00 14.59
CA TYR A 26 -9.51 -3.75 13.57
C TYR A 26 -11.02 -3.57 13.64
N LYS A 27 -11.56 -3.18 14.80
CA LYS A 27 -13.00 -2.91 14.97
C LYS A 27 -13.40 -1.53 14.48
N ASP A 28 -12.47 -0.57 14.47
CA ASP A 28 -12.76 0.83 14.16
C ASP A 28 -12.56 1.14 12.68
N LYS A 29 -11.59 0.47 12.04
CA LYS A 29 -11.26 0.70 10.63
C LYS A 29 -10.89 -0.60 9.90
N PRO A 30 -11.18 -0.69 8.59
CA PRO A 30 -10.69 -1.79 7.76
C PRO A 30 -9.16 -1.81 7.68
N ILE A 31 -8.62 -3.01 7.50
CA ILE A 31 -7.17 -3.28 7.50
C ILE A 31 -6.39 -2.44 6.48
N ASP A 32 -6.96 -2.17 5.30
CA ASP A 32 -6.31 -1.33 4.28
C ASP A 32 -6.04 0.10 4.76
N LEU A 33 -6.95 0.67 5.55
CA LEU A 33 -6.79 2.00 6.14
C LEU A 33 -5.79 1.97 7.28
N LEU A 34 -5.87 0.95 8.14
CA LEU A 34 -4.90 0.77 9.23
C LEU A 34 -3.47 0.59 8.73
N LEU A 35 -3.31 -0.08 7.59
CA LEU A 35 -2.03 -0.21 6.93
C LEU A 35 -1.50 1.17 6.49
N GLY A 36 -2.35 2.08 6.04
CA GLY A 36 -1.97 3.47 5.77
C GLY A 36 -1.57 4.23 7.04
N ASP A 37 -2.38 4.09 8.10
CA ASP A 37 -2.19 4.77 9.38
C ASP A 37 -0.86 4.39 10.04
N ILE A 38 -0.53 3.10 10.12
CA ILE A 38 0.75 2.66 10.70
C ILE A 38 1.96 3.17 9.89
N PHE A 39 1.84 3.31 8.56
CA PHE A 39 2.90 3.93 7.77
C PHE A 39 3.07 5.39 8.11
N GLN A 40 1.99 6.14 8.31
CA GLN A 40 2.10 7.53 8.74
C GLN A 40 2.75 7.62 10.12
N VAL A 41 2.33 6.79 11.07
CA VAL A 41 2.88 6.78 12.44
C VAL A 41 4.36 6.40 12.46
N LYS A 42 4.77 5.37 11.70
CA LYS A 42 6.17 4.93 11.66
C LYS A 42 7.08 5.85 10.85
N MET A 43 6.57 6.46 9.78
CA MET A 43 7.40 7.18 8.83
C MET A 43 7.41 8.69 9.05
N CYS A 44 6.36 9.27 9.63
CA CYS A 44 6.26 10.71 9.85
C CYS A 44 6.75 11.09 11.25
N ASN A 45 7.50 12.18 11.35
CA ASN A 45 7.95 12.70 12.64
C ASN A 45 6.85 13.56 13.29
N PRO A 46 6.69 13.49 14.63
CA PRO A 46 5.78 14.38 15.34
C PRO A 46 6.27 15.83 15.23
N GLY A 47 5.51 16.67 14.52
CA GLY A 47 5.86 18.07 14.23
C GLY A 47 6.20 18.35 12.75
N GLU A 48 6.31 17.32 11.91
CA GLU A 48 6.44 17.47 10.46
C GLU A 48 5.07 17.67 9.81
N THR A 49 4.97 18.51 8.78
CA THR A 49 3.72 18.64 8.02
C THR A 49 3.44 17.37 7.20
N PRO A 50 2.17 16.99 7.00
CA PRO A 50 1.83 15.78 6.25
C PRO A 50 2.42 15.74 4.83
N GLU A 51 2.55 16.90 4.16
CA GLU A 51 3.08 16.97 2.80
C GLU A 51 4.57 16.61 2.75
N LYS A 52 5.36 17.10 3.70
CA LYS A 52 6.80 16.81 3.76
C LYS A 52 7.06 15.33 4.02
N CYS A 53 6.31 14.74 4.95
CA CYS A 53 6.38 13.31 5.19
C CYS A 53 5.97 12.50 3.95
N ALA A 54 4.89 12.91 3.27
CA ALA A 54 4.43 12.24 2.06
C ALA A 54 5.48 12.26 0.95
N GLU A 55 6.17 13.38 0.75
CA GLU A 55 7.24 13.51 -0.25
C GLU A 55 8.42 12.59 0.06
N ARG A 56 8.88 12.57 1.31
CA ARG A 56 9.93 11.64 1.76
C ARG A 56 9.51 10.18 1.60
N ASN A 57 8.26 9.86 1.93
CA ASN A 57 7.73 8.51 1.79
C ASN A 57 7.63 8.03 0.34
N LYS A 58 7.55 8.93 -0.65
CA LYS A 58 7.63 8.52 -2.07
C LYS A 58 8.97 7.89 -2.41
N GLN A 59 10.07 8.32 -1.78
CA GLN A 59 11.40 7.77 -2.03
C GLN A 59 11.58 6.39 -1.38
N ILE A 60 10.97 6.18 -0.22
CA ILE A 60 11.04 4.90 0.51
C ILE A 60 10.12 3.85 -0.13
N ARG A 61 8.95 4.28 -0.59
CA ARG A 61 7.95 3.40 -1.19
C ARG A 61 8.21 3.21 -2.67
N ILE A 62 9.05 2.22 -2.99
CA ILE A 62 9.32 1.81 -4.37
C ILE A 62 7.99 1.48 -5.07
N ARG A 63 7.68 2.23 -6.13
CA ARG A 63 6.52 2.01 -6.99
C ARG A 63 7.01 1.81 -8.42
N TYR A 64 6.74 0.64 -8.98
CA TYR A 64 6.88 0.43 -10.41
C TYR A 64 5.70 1.07 -11.13
N LYS A 65 6.00 1.88 -12.15
CA LYS A 65 5.01 2.41 -13.10
C LYS A 65 5.42 1.96 -14.51
N PRO A 66 4.55 1.25 -15.25
CA PRO A 66 3.23 0.77 -14.83
C PRO A 66 3.31 -0.29 -13.71
N SER A 67 2.20 -0.55 -13.03
CA SER A 67 2.09 -1.64 -12.03
C SER A 67 2.59 -2.95 -12.64
N LEU A 68 3.38 -3.74 -11.90
CA LEU A 68 3.78 -5.10 -12.34
C LEU A 68 2.57 -6.03 -12.50
N PHE A 69 1.54 -5.82 -11.70
CA PHE A 69 0.25 -6.44 -11.87
C PHE A 69 -0.58 -5.57 -12.82
N GLN A 70 -0.33 -5.71 -14.12
CA GLN A 70 -1.26 -5.19 -15.13
C GLN A 70 -2.28 -6.29 -15.44
N HIS A 71 -3.56 -5.99 -15.24
CA HIS A 71 -4.62 -6.85 -15.78
C HIS A 71 -4.75 -6.55 -17.28
N VAL A 72 -3.93 -7.21 -18.11
CA VAL A 72 -4.06 -7.17 -19.56
C VAL A 72 -4.94 -8.35 -19.97
N GLY A 73 -6.26 -8.16 -19.89
CA GLY A 73 -7.23 -9.10 -20.43
C GLY A 73 -7.32 -8.97 -21.95
N ILE A 74 -7.72 -10.02 -22.66
CA ILE A 74 -8.03 -9.93 -24.09
C ILE A 74 -9.37 -9.21 -24.28
N GLN A 75 -10.32 -9.44 -23.36
CA GLN A 75 -11.61 -8.77 -23.32
C GLN A 75 -11.79 -8.03 -21.98
N SER A 76 -12.35 -6.83 -22.05
CA SER A 76 -12.75 -6.05 -20.87
C SER A 76 -14.14 -6.47 -20.42
N SER A 77 -14.31 -6.79 -19.14
CA SER A 77 -15.63 -6.98 -18.51
C SER A 77 -16.39 -5.67 -18.30
N PHE A 78 -15.69 -4.52 -18.43
CA PHE A 78 -16.28 -3.19 -18.30
C PHE A 78 -16.79 -2.72 -19.68
N PRO A 79 -18.09 -2.38 -19.82
CA PRO A 79 -18.65 -1.96 -21.09
C PRO A 79 -18.01 -0.66 -21.60
N GLY A 80 -17.75 -0.57 -22.90
CA GLY A 80 -17.26 0.65 -23.55
C GLY A 80 -15.75 0.92 -23.43
N ARG A 81 -14.97 0.00 -22.85
CA ARG A 81 -13.51 0.03 -22.96
C ARG A 81 -13.04 -0.82 -24.14
N GLU A 82 -12.54 -0.16 -25.17
CA GLU A 82 -11.78 -0.82 -26.24
C GLU A 82 -10.41 -1.23 -25.70
N GLN A 83 -10.18 -2.53 -25.58
CA GLN A 83 -8.88 -3.08 -25.23
C GLN A 83 -8.13 -3.32 -26.55
N TYR A 84 -7.04 -2.58 -26.80
CA TYR A 84 -6.24 -2.77 -28.01
C TYR A 84 -5.64 -4.18 -28.03
N SER A 85 -6.16 -5.05 -28.89
CA SER A 85 -5.49 -6.30 -29.26
C SER A 85 -4.21 -5.92 -29.99
N LYS A 86 -3.07 -6.38 -29.51
CA LYS A 86 -1.88 -6.47 -30.37
C LYS A 86 -2.00 -7.69 -31.26
#